data_AF-A0A4P5QSN7-F1
#
_entry.id   AF-A0A4P5QSN7-F1
#
_cell.length_a   1.000
_cell.length_b   1.000
_cell.length_c   1.000
_cell.angle_alpha   90.00
_cell.angle_beta   90.00
_cell.angle_gamma   90.00
#
_symmetry.space_group_name_H-M   'P 1'
#
loop_
_entity.id
_entity.type
_entity.pdbx_description
1 polymer ?
#
loop_
_entity_poly.entity_id
_entity_poly.type
_entity_poly.pdbx_seq_one_letter_code
_entity_poly.pdbx_strand_id
1 'polypeptide(L)' 'MKTIHAIYERGVFRPLEAVDLPETTEVVFAPEPVSPAMVPAARARVLAALAQRFDSGESDVAARHDEHQP' A
#
# COMPACT_ATOMS: atom_id res chain seq x y z
N MET A 1 9.91 -6.87 -25.30
CA MET A 1 9.36 -7.93 -24.43
C MET A 1 7.93 -7.55 -24.08
N LYS A 2 6.97 -8.45 -24.28
CA LYS A 2 5.55 -8.21 -23.97
C LYS A 2 5.27 -8.73 -22.56
N THR A 3 4.80 -7.86 -21.68
CA THR A 3 4.33 -8.26 -20.34
C THR A 3 3.02 -9.02 -20.49
N ILE A 4 2.92 -10.20 -19.89
CA ILE A 4 1.69 -10.99 -19.87
C ILE A 4 0.98 -10.69 -18.55
N HIS A 5 -0.23 -10.13 -18.65
CA HIS A 5 -1.07 -9.90 -17.48
C HIS A 5 -1.81 -11.18 -17.12
N ALA A 6 -1.87 -11.51 -15.83
CA ALA A 6 -2.53 -12.71 -15.32
C ALA A 6 -3.24 -12.45 -13.99
N ILE A 7 -4.26 -13.25 -13.70
CA ILE A 7 -4.92 -13.31 -12.39
C ILE A 7 -4.33 -14.46 -11.60
N TYR A 8 -3.91 -14.20 -10.37
CA TYR A 8 -3.56 -15.26 -9.42
C TYR A 8 -4.82 -15.84 -8.80
N GLU A 9 -5.08 -17.13 -9.05
CA GLU A 9 -6.24 -17.84 -8.52
C GLU A 9 -5.86 -19.27 -8.14
N ARG A 10 -6.08 -19.64 -6.87
CA ARG A 10 -5.85 -21.00 -6.35
C ARG A 10 -4.45 -21.57 -6.66
N GLY A 11 -3.42 -20.73 -6.55
CA GLY A 11 -2.03 -21.15 -6.81
C GLY A 11 -1.61 -21.12 -8.28
N VAL A 12 -2.48 -20.70 -9.19
CA VAL A 12 -2.21 -20.67 -10.64
C VAL A 12 -2.33 -19.23 -11.15
N PHE A 13 -1.38 -18.79 -11.97
CA PHE A 13 -1.48 -17.54 -12.73
C PHE A 13 -2.20 -17.81 -14.05
N ARG A 14 -3.39 -17.27 -14.20
CA ARG A 14 -4.22 -17.39 -15.41
C ARG A 14 -4.03 -16.16 -16.29
N PRO A 15 -3.37 -16.28 -17.46
CA PRO A 15 -3.22 -15.15 -18.39
C PRO A 15 -4.57 -14.57 -18.79
N LEU A 16 -4.64 -13.24 -18.91
CA LEU A 16 -5.82 -12.54 -19.42
C LEU A 16 -5.92 -12.58 -20.94
N GLU A 17 -4.79 -12.83 -21.61
CA GLU A 17 -4.66 -12.93 -23.06
C GLU A 17 -4.04 -14.28 -23.43
N ALA A 18 -4.24 -14.72 -24.68
CA ALA A 18 -3.54 -15.88 -25.19
C ALA A 18 -2.02 -15.66 -25.15
N VAL A 19 -1.30 -16.65 -24.63
CA VAL A 19 0.16 -16.65 -24.56
C VAL A 19 0.68 -17.48 -25.71
N ASP A 20 1.28 -16.80 -26.69
CA ASP A 20 1.94 -17.43 -27.83
C ASP A 20 3.44 -17.62 -27.53
N LEU A 21 3.74 -18.59 -26.67
CA LEU A 21 5.10 -19.01 -26.34
C LEU A 21 5.24 -20.51 -26.61
N PRO A 22 6.38 -20.98 -27.15
CA PRO A 22 6.65 -22.40 -27.31
C PRO A 22 6.55 -23.16 -25.98
N GLU A 23 6.18 -24.43 -26.05
CA GLU A 23 6.22 -25.31 -24.89
C GLU A 23 7.63 -25.32 -24.26
N THR A 24 7.71 -25.45 -22.94
CA THR A 24 8.96 -25.48 -22.16
C THR A 24 9.83 -24.21 -22.22
N THR A 25 9.26 -23.06 -22.62
CA THR A 25 9.96 -21.77 -22.56
C THR A 25 10.22 -21.33 -21.13
N GLU A 26 11.47 -21.06 -20.78
CA GLU A 26 11.85 -20.44 -19.50
C GLU A 26 11.42 -18.96 -19.48
N VAL A 27 10.77 -18.54 -18.40
CA VAL A 27 10.25 -17.18 -18.24
C VAL A 27 10.69 -16.56 -16.92
N VAL A 28 10.95 -15.25 -16.93
CA VAL A 28 11.17 -14.48 -15.71
C VAL A 28 9.82 -14.10 -15.11
N PHE A 29 9.61 -14.46 -13.85
CA PHE A 29 8.41 -14.14 -13.11
C PHE A 29 8.65 -12.97 -12.15
N ALA A 30 8.00 -11.84 -12.40
CA ALA A 30 8.05 -10.63 -11.57
C ALA A 30 6.62 -10.20 -11.21
N PRO A 31 6.07 -10.64 -10.06
CA PRO A 31 4.74 -10.23 -9.63
C PRO A 31 4.78 -8.78 -9.15
N GLU A 32 4.01 -7.92 -9.82
CA GLU A 32 3.76 -6.56 -9.37
C GLU A 32 2.34 -6.44 -8.83
N PRO A 33 2.13 -5.89 -7.62
CA PRO A 33 0.79 -5.60 -7.12
C PRO A 33 0.11 -4.57 -8.03
N VAL A 34 -0.92 -4.98 -8.79
CA VAL A 34 -1.70 -4.09 -9.66
C VAL A 34 -2.49 -3.04 -8.85
N SER A 35 -2.64 -3.28 -7.56
CA SER A 35 -3.17 -2.34 -6.58
C SER A 35 -2.23 -2.33 -5.37
N PRO A 36 -1.60 -1.20 -5.01
CA PRO A 36 -1.05 -1.07 -3.67
C PRO A 36 -2.21 -1.18 -2.68
N ALA A 37 -2.11 -2.15 -1.77
CA ALA A 37 -3.10 -2.41 -0.74
C ALA A 37 -3.66 -1.11 -0.13
N MET A 38 -4.97 -0.87 -0.26
CA MET A 38 -5.75 0.03 0.61
C MET A 38 -5.27 1.48 0.81
N VAL A 39 -4.35 2.02 0.01
CA VAL A 39 -3.70 3.31 0.32
C VAL A 39 -4.67 4.49 0.34
N PRO A 40 -5.63 4.66 -0.59
CA PRO A 40 -6.50 5.84 -0.58
C PRO A 40 -7.39 5.90 0.67
N ALA A 41 -8.02 4.78 1.03
CA ALA A 41 -8.92 4.70 2.18
C ALA A 41 -8.16 4.76 3.51
N ALA A 42 -7.02 4.08 3.62
CA ALA A 42 -6.18 4.14 4.82
C ALA A 42 -5.60 5.55 5.01
N ARG A 43 -5.10 6.17 3.95
CA ARG A 43 -4.59 7.56 3.98
C ARG A 43 -5.69 8.56 4.30
N ALA A 44 -6.88 8.41 3.72
CA ALA A 44 -8.02 9.27 4.04
C ALA A 44 -8.42 9.16 5.52
N ARG A 45 -8.39 7.96 6.10
CA ARG A 45 -8.65 7.75 7.54
C ARG A 45 -7.59 8.39 8.43
N VAL A 46 -6.31 8.27 8.08
CA VAL A 46 -5.20 8.92 8.83
C VAL A 46 -5.32 10.44 8.76
N LEU A 47 -5.56 10.99 7.57
CA LEU A 47 -5.74 12.44 7.39
C LEU A 47 -6.98 12.95 8.13
N ALA A 48 -8.07 12.19 8.14
CA ALA A 48 -9.27 12.54 8.89
C ALA A 48 -9.01 12.56 10.40
N ALA A 49 -8.23 11.61 10.94
CA ALA A 49 -7.84 11.60 12.35
C ALA A 49 -6.94 12.80 12.71
N LEU A 50 -5.94 13.11 11.87
CA LEU A 50 -5.06 14.27 12.06
C LEU A 50 -5.79 15.62 11.92
N ALA A 51 -6.88 15.67 11.16
CA ALA A 51 -7.68 16.88 10.98
C ALA A 51 -8.66 17.14 12.14
N GLN A 52 -8.83 16.19 13.07
CA GLN A 52 -9.65 16.41 14.25
C GLN A 52 -8.98 17.44 15.14
N ARG A 53 -9.74 18.49 15.52
CA ARG A 53 -9.31 19.42 16.55
C ARG A 53 -9.53 18.76 17.90
N PHE A 54 -8.48 18.73 18.70
CA PHE A 54 -8.54 18.34 20.10
C PHE A 54 -8.22 19.57 20.93
N ASP A 55 -9.12 19.92 21.85
CA ASP A 55 -8.87 20.95 22.85
C ASP A 55 -8.47 20.24 24.13
N SER A 56 -7.17 20.32 24.47
CA SER A 56 -6.64 19.75 25.70
C SER A 56 -6.86 20.66 26.92
N GLY A 57 -7.32 21.91 26.72
CA GLY A 57 -7.37 22.93 27.78
C GLY A 57 -6.00 23.43 28.25
N GLU A 58 -4.90 22.92 27.67
CA GLU A 58 -3.54 23.32 27.98
C GLU A 58 -3.08 24.41 27.00
N SER A 59 -2.84 25.61 27.52
CA SER A 59 -2.44 26.78 26.71
C SER A 59 -0.95 26.82 26.36
N ASP A 60 -0.10 26.21 27.21
CA ASP A 60 1.35 26.16 27.01
C ASP A 60 1.85 24.72 27.16
N VAL A 61 1.63 23.94 26.11
CA VAL A 61 2.06 22.53 26.04
C VAL A 61 3.60 22.43 26.04
N ALA A 62 4.32 23.48 25.61
CA ALA A 62 5.77 23.49 25.58
C ALA A 62 6.37 23.57 26.99
N ALA A 63 5.78 24.36 27.89
CA ALA A 63 6.23 24.44 29.29
C ALA A 63 6.24 23.07 30.00
N ARG A 64 5.27 22.18 29.71
CA ARG A 64 5.19 20.83 30.29
C ARG A 64 6.28 19.88 29.78
N HIS A 65 6.82 20.14 28.59
CA HIS A 65 7.91 19.34 28.03
C HIS A 65 9.22 19.58 28.79
N ASP A 66 9.45 20.81 29.26
CA ASP A 66 10.66 21.21 29.96
C ASP A 66 10.72 20.68 31.40
N GLU A 67 9.58 20.34 32.01
CA GLU A 67 9.50 19.69 33.34
C GLU A 67 10.12 18.28 33.37
N HIS A 68 10.26 17.64 32.20
CA HIS A 68 10.74 16.28 32.06
C HIS A 68 12.10 16.16 31.38
N GLN A 69 12.78 17.28 31.09
CA GLN A 69 14.15 17.28 30.58
C GLN A 69 15.14 17.78 31.66
N PRO A 70 16.27 17.08 31.86
CA PRO A 70 17.32 17.50 32.79
C PRO A 70 18.09 18.74 32.30
#